data_AF-A0A660VRM0-F1
#
_entry.id   AF-A0A660VRM0-F1
#
_cell.length_a   1.000
_cell.length_b   1.000
_cell.length_c   1.000
_cell.angle_alpha   90.00
_cell.angle_beta   90.00
_cell.angle_gamma   90.00
#
_symmetry.space_group_name_H-M   'P 1'
#
loop_
_entity.id
_entity.type
_entity.pdbx_description
1 polymer ?
#
loop_
_entity_poly.entity_id
_entity_poly.type
_entity_poly.pdbx_seq_one_letter_code
_entity_poly.pdbx_strand_id
1 'polypeptide(L)'
;MSPEDHASSRAPSGAGSREHCSTTSRLPTREAAHATQAPTQAPGQAPGQLRSATLIVAISCLLVACQSPTAAPGGSHTATPAERHFTFLYEASVTGLAPGTEARIWLPLAQDGPHQDITVIHTKLPGEPHTALEQRYRNRLLYVEARADASGTIPLAVAYDVTRREVLPQQGERITDQQRQLFLQANALVPANSPEVSRLLADANANANASADADADADADADASADANANANANAENPGAQLPRRYFDLVREELRYAKPAGGSWGRGDARWACTSGHGNCTDFHSLFIAMCRDSGLPARFEMGFGLPPQRGESSVGGYHCWAWFDVDGRWTPCDISEADKHPQAAEANFGRLSADRVAFTVGRDLILNPAQDAGPVNFLVYPYVEVGGQVWDQVQTEFSFRDL
;
A
#
# COMPACT_ATOMS: atom_id res chain seq x y z
N MET A 1 -16.69 -69.44 -27.25
CA MET A 1 -15.57 -70.34 -27.58
C MET A 1 -14.74 -69.65 -28.64
N SER A 2 -13.62 -69.04 -28.23
CA SER A 2 -12.40 -68.93 -29.05
C SER A 2 -11.91 -70.37 -29.38
N PRO A 3 -10.94 -70.63 -30.27
CA PRO A 3 -9.76 -69.80 -30.58
C PRO A 3 -9.36 -69.88 -32.08
N GLU A 4 -8.23 -69.42 -32.62
CA GLU A 4 -6.88 -69.23 -32.09
C GLU A 4 -6.00 -68.45 -33.10
N ASP A 5 -4.79 -68.14 -32.64
CA ASP A 5 -3.91 -67.04 -32.98
C ASP A 5 -2.80 -67.28 -34.05
N HIS A 6 -2.20 -66.14 -34.44
CA HIS A 6 -0.78 -65.86 -34.68
C HIS A 6 -0.04 -66.17 -36.02
N ALA A 7 0.21 -65.06 -36.74
CA ALA A 7 1.52 -64.37 -36.90
C ALA A 7 2.48 -64.65 -38.10
N SER A 8 2.80 -63.52 -38.77
CA SER A 8 4.11 -63.07 -39.31
C SER A 8 4.52 -63.41 -40.76
N SER A 9 4.66 -62.38 -41.63
CA SER A 9 5.98 -61.82 -42.04
C SER A 9 5.93 -60.83 -43.25
N ARG A 10 6.69 -59.73 -43.09
CA ARG A 10 7.48 -58.86 -44.01
C ARG A 10 7.05 -58.46 -45.47
N ALA A 11 7.14 -57.12 -45.64
CA ALA A 11 7.69 -56.29 -46.76
C ALA A 11 6.79 -55.98 -47.98
N PRO A 12 7.06 -54.96 -48.84
CA PRO A 12 8.10 -53.90 -48.83
C PRO A 12 7.59 -52.45 -49.12
N SER A 13 8.58 -51.54 -49.21
CA SER A 13 8.61 -50.10 -49.55
C SER A 13 7.96 -49.65 -50.87
N GLY A 14 7.48 -48.40 -50.91
CA GLY A 14 7.27 -47.64 -52.16
C GLY A 14 6.54 -46.29 -52.02
N ALA A 15 7.34 -45.21 -52.08
CA ALA A 15 7.08 -43.82 -52.50
C ALA A 15 5.66 -43.20 -52.50
N GLY A 16 5.54 -41.99 -51.92
CA GLY A 16 4.45 -41.07 -52.25
C GLY A 16 4.42 -39.76 -51.45
N SER A 17 4.86 -38.69 -52.10
CA SER A 17 4.41 -37.29 -51.95
C SER A 17 4.60 -36.54 -50.62
N ARG A 18 5.41 -35.48 -50.73
CA ARG A 18 5.61 -34.39 -49.77
C ARG A 18 4.35 -33.51 -49.71
N GLU A 19 3.78 -33.34 -48.52
CA GLU A 19 2.98 -32.18 -48.16
C GLU A 19 3.60 -31.51 -46.92
N HIS A 20 3.91 -30.23 -47.07
CA HIS A 20 4.40 -29.36 -45.99
C HIS A 20 3.24 -29.08 -45.02
N CYS A 21 3.26 -29.72 -43.85
CA CYS A 21 2.44 -29.32 -42.71
C CYS A 21 3.30 -28.50 -41.75
N SER A 22 3.20 -27.18 -41.85
CA SER A 22 3.81 -26.23 -40.92
C SER A 22 3.03 -26.21 -39.60
N THR A 23 3.33 -27.13 -38.69
CA THR A 23 2.87 -27.07 -37.30
C THR A 23 3.69 -26.04 -36.52
N THR A 24 3.29 -24.76 -36.60
CA THR A 24 3.64 -23.79 -35.55
C THR A 24 2.75 -24.05 -34.34
N SER A 25 3.33 -24.71 -33.33
CA SER A 25 2.78 -24.80 -31.99
C SER A 25 2.67 -23.39 -31.40
N ARG A 26 1.45 -22.86 -31.31
CA ARG A 26 1.16 -21.66 -30.51
C ARG A 26 0.99 -22.11 -29.07
N LEU A 27 2.01 -21.85 -28.25
CA LEU A 27 1.86 -21.72 -26.81
C LEU A 27 0.80 -20.64 -26.54
N PRO A 28 -0.20 -20.88 -25.68
CA PRO A 28 -1.08 -19.81 -25.25
C PRO A 28 -0.29 -18.86 -24.35
N THR A 29 -0.15 -17.62 -24.80
CA THR A 29 0.26 -16.49 -23.99
C THR A 29 -0.71 -16.35 -22.82
N ARG A 30 -0.20 -16.58 -21.60
CA ARG A 30 -0.82 -16.11 -20.36
C ARG A 30 -0.74 -14.59 -20.39
N GLU A 31 -1.88 -13.93 -20.62
CA GLU A 31 -1.98 -12.48 -20.59
C GLU A 31 -3.20 -12.08 -19.74
N ALA A 32 -3.00 -11.01 -18.96
CA ALA A 32 -3.90 -10.34 -18.01
C ALA A 32 -4.10 -11.03 -16.63
N ALA A 33 -3.20 -10.71 -15.70
CA ALA A 33 -3.58 -10.61 -14.29
C ALA A 33 -4.59 -9.45 -14.16
N HIS A 34 -5.85 -9.78 -13.93
CA HIS A 34 -6.91 -8.80 -13.69
C HIS A 34 -6.67 -8.11 -12.34
N ALA A 35 -6.05 -6.93 -12.37
CA ALA A 35 -6.09 -5.99 -11.25
C ALA A 35 -7.47 -5.33 -11.22
N THR A 36 -8.48 -6.02 -10.69
CA THR A 36 -9.84 -5.46 -10.55
C THR A 36 -10.19 -5.30 -9.08
N GLN A 37 -9.60 -4.30 -8.44
CA GLN A 37 -10.16 -3.67 -7.23
C GLN A 37 -9.87 -2.17 -7.28
N ALA A 38 -10.60 -1.45 -8.13
CA ALA A 38 -10.71 -0.01 -8.03
C ALA A 38 -12.20 0.36 -8.13
N PRO A 39 -12.93 0.47 -7.01
CA PRO A 39 -14.27 1.03 -7.06
C PRO A 39 -14.20 2.52 -7.45
N THR A 40 -15.10 2.92 -8.33
CA THR A 40 -15.37 4.34 -8.65
C THR A 40 -15.90 5.06 -7.41
N GLN A 41 -15.11 5.98 -6.86
CA GLN A 41 -15.60 6.94 -5.87
C GLN A 41 -16.18 8.18 -6.55
N ALA A 42 -17.28 8.68 -5.98
CA ALA A 42 -17.95 9.91 -6.39
C ALA A 42 -17.06 11.16 -6.15
N PRO A 43 -17.18 12.22 -6.96
CA PRO A 43 -16.32 13.39 -6.86
C PRO A 43 -16.59 14.19 -5.58
N GLY A 44 -15.54 14.40 -4.77
CA GLY A 44 -15.56 15.25 -3.59
C GLY A 44 -15.78 16.73 -3.94
N GLN A 45 -16.66 17.39 -3.19
CA GLN A 45 -16.94 18.82 -3.29
C GLN A 45 -15.77 19.66 -2.77
N ALA A 46 -15.45 20.74 -3.49
CA ALA A 46 -14.44 21.73 -3.12
C ALA A 46 -14.84 22.52 -1.84
N PRO A 47 -13.88 22.90 -0.97
CA PRO A 47 -14.19 23.73 0.19
C PRO A 47 -14.42 25.20 -0.23
N GLY A 48 -15.58 25.72 0.14
CA GLY A 48 -15.98 27.11 -0.05
C GLY A 48 -15.15 28.08 0.81
N GLN A 49 -14.80 29.21 0.21
CA GLN A 49 -14.07 30.32 0.81
C GLN A 49 -14.90 31.00 1.92
N LEU A 50 -14.38 31.04 3.15
CA LEU A 50 -14.89 31.94 4.20
C LEU A 50 -14.11 33.26 4.19
N ARG A 51 -14.88 34.35 4.11
CA ARG A 51 -14.41 35.74 4.08
C ARG A 51 -13.89 36.18 5.45
N SER A 52 -12.69 36.74 5.48
CA SER A 52 -12.09 37.40 6.64
C SER A 52 -12.91 38.61 7.10
N ALA A 53 -13.24 38.66 8.39
CA ALA A 53 -13.72 39.86 9.07
C ALA A 53 -12.61 40.38 10.00
N THR A 54 -12.12 41.58 9.67
CA THR A 54 -11.10 42.33 10.40
C THR A 54 -11.63 42.81 11.74
N LEU A 55 -10.95 42.45 12.85
CA LEU A 55 -11.16 43.06 14.16
C LEU A 55 -9.86 43.72 14.62
N ILE A 56 -9.89 45.05 14.68
CA ILE A 56 -8.82 45.92 15.19
C ILE A 56 -8.86 45.85 16.71
N VAL A 57 -7.76 45.41 17.34
CA VAL A 57 -7.55 45.51 18.80
C VAL A 57 -6.31 46.36 19.05
N ALA A 58 -6.49 47.38 19.89
CA ALA A 58 -5.53 48.42 20.21
C ALA A 58 -4.30 47.88 20.97
N ILE A 59 -3.12 48.38 20.58
CA ILE A 59 -1.82 48.11 21.18
C ILE A 59 -1.62 49.03 22.38
N SER A 60 -1.46 48.46 23.57
CA SER A 60 -0.99 49.14 24.77
C SER A 60 0.43 48.67 25.08
N CYS A 61 1.41 49.54 24.87
CA CYS A 61 2.81 49.33 25.20
C CYS A 61 3.03 49.20 26.72
N LEU A 62 3.58 48.06 27.16
CA LEU A 62 4.21 47.93 28.47
C LEU A 62 5.64 47.42 28.28
N LEU A 63 6.62 48.27 28.60
CA LEU A 63 8.05 47.97 28.61
C LEU A 63 8.35 46.97 29.74
N VAL A 64 8.61 45.71 29.40
CA VAL A 64 9.17 44.71 30.32
C VAL A 64 10.63 44.48 29.92
N ALA A 65 11.53 44.70 30.88
CA ALA A 65 12.96 44.52 30.72
C ALA A 65 13.28 43.05 30.36
N CYS A 66 13.97 42.85 29.23
CA CYS A 66 14.47 41.56 28.78
C CYS A 66 15.60 41.08 29.68
N GLN A 67 15.34 40.09 30.53
CA GLN A 67 16.38 39.19 31.03
C GLN A 67 16.37 37.96 30.15
N SER A 68 17.48 37.71 29.45
CA SER A 68 17.64 36.54 28.60
C SER A 68 17.74 35.30 29.49
N PRO A 69 16.87 34.28 29.37
CA PRO A 69 17.08 33.04 30.07
C PRO A 69 18.27 32.32 29.44
N THR A 70 19.29 32.06 30.24
CA THR A 70 20.41 31.17 29.93
C THR A 70 19.84 29.79 29.59
N ALA A 71 19.98 29.39 28.32
CA ALA A 71 19.61 28.06 27.87
C ALA A 71 20.48 27.01 28.59
N ALA A 72 19.83 26.17 29.40
CA ALA A 72 20.45 24.96 29.93
C ALA A 72 20.70 23.97 28.78
N PRO A 73 21.76 23.15 28.83
CA PRO A 73 22.07 22.18 27.78
C PRO A 73 20.94 21.14 27.67
N GLY A 74 20.53 20.88 26.43
CA GLY A 74 19.36 20.09 26.06
C GLY A 74 19.37 18.69 26.66
N GLY A 75 18.37 18.41 27.50
CA GLY A 75 17.94 17.06 27.78
C GLY A 75 17.29 16.48 26.51
N SER A 76 17.74 15.29 26.11
CA SER A 76 17.06 14.43 25.15
C SER A 76 15.65 14.13 25.68
N HIS A 77 14.67 14.94 25.31
CA HIS A 77 13.27 14.62 25.47
C HIS A 77 12.91 13.57 24.41
N THR A 78 12.94 12.29 24.77
CA THR A 78 12.29 11.25 23.97
C THR A 78 10.80 11.57 23.95
N ALA A 79 10.30 12.13 22.84
CA ALA A 79 8.90 12.47 22.69
C ALA A 79 8.05 11.20 22.88
N THR A 80 7.04 11.27 23.75
CA THR A 80 6.03 10.21 23.87
C THR A 80 5.28 10.12 22.54
N PRO A 81 5.13 8.92 21.94
CA PRO A 81 4.36 8.74 20.72
C PRO A 81 2.93 9.28 20.90
N ALA A 82 2.42 10.01 19.91
CA ALA A 82 1.03 10.43 19.94
C ALA A 82 0.09 9.20 19.93
N GLU A 83 -1.04 9.28 20.62
CA GLU A 83 -2.07 8.25 20.62
C GLU A 83 -3.41 8.84 20.15
N ARG A 84 -4.20 8.01 19.49
CA ARG A 84 -5.57 8.33 19.07
C ARG A 84 -6.48 7.15 19.38
N HIS A 85 -7.59 7.42 20.06
CA HIS A 85 -8.62 6.44 20.41
C HIS A 85 -9.93 6.84 19.73
N PHE A 86 -10.51 5.92 18.97
CA PHE A 86 -11.71 6.18 18.19
C PHE A 86 -12.50 4.90 17.92
N THR A 87 -13.78 5.07 17.64
CA THR A 87 -14.57 4.04 16.96
C THR A 87 -14.43 4.15 15.45
N PHE A 88 -14.40 3.02 14.75
CA PHE A 88 -14.40 2.96 13.30
C PHE A 88 -15.55 2.09 12.81
N LEU A 89 -16.36 2.61 11.89
CA LEU A 89 -17.45 1.89 11.27
C LEU A 89 -17.09 1.56 9.83
N TYR A 90 -17.06 0.27 9.53
CA TYR A 90 -16.85 -0.29 8.21
C TYR A 90 -18.20 -0.79 7.69
N GLU A 91 -18.73 -0.15 6.65
CA GLU A 91 -19.97 -0.55 5.99
C GLU A 91 -19.71 -0.88 4.53
N ALA A 92 -20.36 -1.95 4.07
CA ALA A 92 -20.36 -2.32 2.68
C ALA A 92 -21.70 -2.93 2.27
N SER A 93 -22.01 -2.89 0.98
CA SER A 93 -23.19 -3.55 0.42
C SER A 93 -22.82 -4.17 -0.91
N VAL A 94 -22.98 -5.49 -1.03
CA VAL A 94 -22.97 -6.15 -2.34
C VAL A 94 -24.28 -5.79 -3.03
N THR A 95 -24.22 -5.33 -4.27
CA THR A 95 -25.38 -4.82 -5.00
C THR A 95 -25.49 -5.45 -6.40
N GLY A 96 -26.64 -5.29 -7.03
CA GLY A 96 -26.86 -5.72 -8.42
C GLY A 96 -27.11 -7.22 -8.59
N LEU A 97 -27.34 -7.96 -7.51
CA LEU A 97 -27.63 -9.39 -7.56
C LEU A 97 -29.12 -9.63 -7.84
N ALA A 98 -29.46 -10.78 -8.41
CA ALA A 98 -30.85 -11.23 -8.41
C ALA A 98 -31.25 -11.65 -6.97
N PRO A 99 -32.50 -11.42 -6.52
CA PRO A 99 -32.95 -11.85 -5.20
C PRO A 99 -32.69 -13.34 -4.94
N GLY A 100 -32.18 -13.68 -3.76
CA GLY A 100 -31.85 -15.03 -3.35
C GLY A 100 -30.53 -15.60 -3.91
N THR A 101 -29.82 -14.85 -4.77
CA THR A 101 -28.49 -15.23 -5.27
C THR A 101 -27.53 -15.36 -4.11
N GLU A 102 -26.82 -16.49 -4.04
CA GLU A 102 -25.81 -16.75 -3.03
C GLU A 102 -24.46 -16.16 -3.45
N ALA A 103 -23.77 -15.54 -2.51
CA ALA A 103 -22.44 -14.98 -2.69
C ALA A 103 -21.52 -15.46 -1.56
N ARG A 104 -20.27 -15.74 -1.91
CA ARG A 104 -19.16 -15.98 -0.98
C ARG A 104 -18.45 -14.65 -0.75
N ILE A 105 -18.30 -14.24 0.50
CA ILE A 105 -17.81 -12.91 0.84
C ILE A 105 -16.69 -13.02 1.87
N TRP A 106 -15.55 -12.41 1.57
CA TRP A 106 -14.42 -12.25 2.47
C TRP A 106 -14.27 -10.78 2.84
N LEU A 107 -14.43 -10.46 4.13
CA LEU A 107 -14.25 -9.12 4.67
C LEU A 107 -12.93 -9.05 5.43
N PRO A 108 -12.03 -8.11 5.11
CA PRO A 108 -10.84 -7.91 5.92
C PRO A 108 -11.22 -7.34 7.29
N LEU A 109 -10.56 -7.84 8.34
CA LEU A 109 -10.65 -7.25 9.67
C LEU A 109 -9.46 -6.32 9.92
N ALA A 110 -9.64 -5.30 10.74
CA ALA A 110 -8.50 -4.53 11.28
C ALA A 110 -7.60 -5.46 12.13
N GLN A 111 -6.28 -5.24 12.07
CA GLN A 111 -5.29 -6.11 12.75
C GLN A 111 -4.83 -5.52 14.08
N ASP A 112 -4.58 -6.37 15.06
CA ASP A 112 -3.81 -5.98 16.25
C ASP A 112 -2.31 -5.94 15.94
N GLY A 113 -1.57 -5.11 16.66
CA GLY A 113 -0.12 -5.04 16.56
C GLY A 113 0.49 -4.07 17.59
N PRO A 114 1.82 -3.88 17.58
CA PRO A 114 2.52 -3.07 18.58
C PRO A 114 2.03 -1.63 18.68
N HIS A 115 1.48 -1.11 17.59
CA HIS A 115 1.05 0.27 17.47
C HIS A 115 -0.46 0.42 17.26
N GLN A 116 -1.23 -0.67 17.36
CA GLN A 116 -2.67 -0.68 17.15
C GLN A 116 -3.34 -1.77 17.97
N ASP A 117 -4.29 -1.40 18.83
CA ASP A 117 -5.20 -2.34 19.48
C ASP A 117 -6.57 -2.28 18.80
N ILE A 118 -7.17 -3.44 18.54
CA ILE A 118 -8.46 -3.59 17.88
C ILE A 118 -9.40 -4.42 18.72
N THR A 119 -10.56 -3.84 19.07
CA THR A 119 -11.70 -4.59 19.57
C THR A 119 -12.84 -4.51 18.57
N VAL A 120 -13.34 -5.66 18.11
CA VAL A 120 -14.58 -5.72 17.33
C VAL A 120 -15.75 -5.54 18.28
N ILE A 121 -16.47 -4.42 18.18
CA ILE A 121 -17.63 -4.10 19.03
C ILE A 121 -18.82 -4.98 18.62
N HIS A 122 -19.16 -4.97 17.33
CA HIS A 122 -20.19 -5.82 16.78
C HIS A 122 -20.00 -6.02 15.27
N THR A 123 -20.62 -7.07 14.76
CA THR A 123 -20.76 -7.33 13.33
C THR A 123 -22.26 -7.41 13.00
N LYS A 124 -22.61 -6.94 11.81
CA LYS A 124 -23.96 -7.09 11.25
C LYS A 124 -23.81 -7.67 9.85
N LEU A 125 -23.88 -9.00 9.78
CA LEU A 125 -23.68 -9.77 8.56
C LEU A 125 -24.90 -10.69 8.32
N PRO A 126 -25.38 -10.81 7.07
CA PRO A 126 -26.39 -11.81 6.71
C PRO A 126 -25.72 -13.19 6.70
N GLY A 127 -26.23 -14.12 7.51
CA GLY A 127 -25.65 -15.44 7.66
C GLY A 127 -24.70 -15.54 8.86
N GLU A 128 -24.13 -16.73 9.05
CA GLU A 128 -23.22 -17.02 10.16
C GLU A 128 -21.77 -16.83 9.70
N PRO A 129 -21.09 -15.74 10.08
CA PRO A 129 -19.71 -15.52 9.69
C PRO A 129 -18.77 -16.43 10.47
N HIS A 130 -17.65 -16.79 9.87
CA HIS A 130 -16.53 -17.37 10.60
C HIS A 130 -15.25 -16.58 10.38
N THR A 131 -14.46 -16.45 11.45
CA THR A 131 -13.14 -15.82 11.39
C THR A 131 -12.14 -16.79 10.80
N ALA A 132 -11.31 -16.30 9.87
CA ALA A 132 -10.21 -17.06 9.32
C ALA A 132 -8.95 -16.19 9.22
N LEU A 133 -7.84 -16.85 8.86
CA LEU A 133 -6.56 -16.23 8.59
C LEU A 133 -6.17 -16.54 7.15
N GLU A 134 -5.82 -15.50 6.40
CA GLU A 134 -5.21 -15.60 5.07
C GLU A 134 -3.90 -16.41 5.17
N GLN A 135 -3.62 -17.23 4.16
CA GLN A 135 -2.60 -18.28 4.28
C GLN A 135 -1.17 -17.74 4.36
N ARG A 136 -0.85 -16.63 3.69
CA ARG A 136 0.52 -16.16 3.49
C ARG A 136 0.99 -15.19 4.56
N TYR A 137 0.20 -14.15 4.83
CA TYR A 137 0.53 -13.06 5.75
C TYR A 137 -0.28 -13.13 7.05
N ARG A 138 -1.20 -14.09 7.15
CA ARG A 138 -2.06 -14.28 8.33
C ARG A 138 -2.96 -13.10 8.63
N ASN A 139 -3.37 -12.37 7.60
CA ASN A 139 -4.39 -11.34 7.72
C ASN A 139 -5.68 -11.95 8.29
N ARG A 140 -6.22 -11.35 9.34
CA ARG A 140 -7.54 -11.69 9.87
C ARG A 140 -8.64 -11.26 8.91
N LEU A 141 -9.60 -12.15 8.69
CA LEU A 141 -10.75 -11.91 7.83
C LEU A 141 -11.99 -12.61 8.37
N LEU A 142 -13.17 -12.09 8.03
CA LEU A 142 -14.44 -12.78 8.16
C LEU A 142 -14.81 -13.37 6.81
N TYR A 143 -15.25 -14.63 6.82
CA TYR A 143 -15.91 -15.24 5.68
C TYR A 143 -17.39 -15.44 6.00
N VAL A 144 -18.25 -15.12 5.03
CA VAL A 144 -19.68 -15.40 5.11
C VAL A 144 -20.22 -15.81 3.75
N GLU A 145 -21.08 -16.81 3.74
CA GLU A 145 -21.95 -17.13 2.61
C GLU A 145 -23.32 -16.55 2.90
N ALA A 146 -23.79 -15.69 1.98
CA ALA A 146 -25.00 -14.91 2.18
C ALA A 146 -25.83 -14.88 0.90
N ARG A 147 -27.15 -14.74 1.07
CA ARG A 147 -28.09 -14.57 -0.05
C ARG A 147 -28.54 -13.13 -0.17
N ALA A 148 -28.60 -12.65 -1.41
CA ALA A 148 -29.16 -11.35 -1.72
C ALA A 148 -30.63 -11.26 -1.26
N ASP A 149 -30.99 -10.12 -0.68
CA ASP A 149 -32.36 -9.85 -0.25
C ASP A 149 -33.31 -9.57 -1.44
N ALA A 150 -34.55 -9.17 -1.15
CA ALA A 150 -35.55 -8.86 -2.18
C ALA A 150 -35.14 -7.71 -3.11
N SER A 151 -34.20 -6.85 -2.69
CA SER A 151 -33.66 -5.74 -3.49
C SER A 151 -32.40 -6.13 -4.26
N GLY A 152 -31.92 -7.36 -4.11
CA GLY A 152 -30.70 -7.80 -4.76
C GLY A 152 -29.43 -7.34 -4.05
N THR A 153 -29.52 -7.13 -2.73
CA THR A 153 -28.39 -6.62 -1.94
C THR A 153 -28.00 -7.52 -0.78
N ILE A 154 -26.73 -7.43 -0.36
CA ILE A 154 -26.19 -8.09 0.84
C ILE A 154 -25.47 -7.02 1.66
N PRO A 155 -26.12 -6.40 2.67
CA PRO A 155 -25.50 -5.39 3.51
C PRO A 155 -24.55 -6.03 4.52
N LEU A 156 -23.43 -5.37 4.81
CA LEU A 156 -22.37 -5.85 5.69
C LEU A 156 -21.88 -4.69 6.56
N ALA A 157 -21.72 -4.92 7.87
CA ALA A 157 -21.09 -3.93 8.73
C ALA A 157 -20.22 -4.54 9.82
N VAL A 158 -19.12 -3.87 10.15
CA VAL A 158 -18.25 -4.17 11.29
C VAL A 158 -17.91 -2.87 12.01
N ALA A 159 -18.17 -2.82 13.32
CA ALA A 159 -17.80 -1.69 14.16
C ALA A 159 -16.61 -2.07 15.04
N TYR A 160 -15.65 -1.16 15.16
CA TYR A 160 -14.42 -1.34 15.91
C TYR A 160 -14.27 -0.25 16.98
N ASP A 161 -13.63 -0.62 18.08
CA ASP A 161 -12.93 0.28 18.98
C ASP A 161 -11.43 0.14 18.66
N VAL A 162 -10.77 1.27 18.38
CA VAL A 162 -9.40 1.32 17.87
C VAL A 162 -8.57 2.27 18.72
N THR A 163 -7.47 1.77 19.28
CA THR A 163 -6.41 2.62 19.83
C THR A 163 -5.19 2.55 18.91
N ARG A 164 -4.84 3.66 18.27
CA ARG A 164 -3.67 3.78 17.39
C ARG A 164 -2.60 4.64 18.03
N ARG A 165 -1.35 4.17 17.99
CA ARG A 165 -0.17 4.89 18.47
C ARG A 165 0.74 5.28 17.30
N GLU A 166 1.27 6.49 17.32
CA GLU A 166 2.28 6.94 16.38
C GLU A 166 3.46 5.95 16.36
N VAL A 167 4.00 5.69 15.17
CA VAL A 167 5.22 4.92 15.01
C VAL A 167 6.39 5.90 14.93
N LEU A 168 7.37 5.75 15.82
CA LEU A 168 8.61 6.53 15.81
C LEU A 168 9.76 5.72 15.19
N PRO A 169 10.81 6.36 14.62
CA PRO A 169 11.86 5.67 13.85
C PRO A 169 12.61 4.55 14.59
N GLN A 170 12.62 4.57 15.93
CA GLN A 170 13.36 3.63 16.77
C GLN A 170 12.47 2.56 17.44
N GLN A 171 11.16 2.59 17.20
CA GLN A 171 10.19 1.70 17.85
C GLN A 171 9.80 0.48 17.00
N GLY A 172 10.44 0.29 15.86
CA GLY A 172 10.25 -0.85 14.98
C GLY A 172 10.58 -2.19 15.64
N GLU A 173 9.70 -3.17 15.48
CA GLU A 173 9.95 -4.56 15.86
C GLU A 173 11.13 -5.14 15.10
N ARG A 174 11.83 -6.11 15.71
CA ARG A 174 12.87 -6.87 15.01
C ARG A 174 12.26 -7.75 13.92
N ILE A 175 12.89 -7.73 12.75
CA ILE A 175 12.53 -8.60 11.62
C ILE A 175 13.04 -10.01 11.91
N THR A 176 12.15 -10.99 11.93
CA THR A 176 12.53 -12.40 12.07
C THR A 176 13.10 -12.96 10.76
N ASP A 177 13.84 -14.08 10.81
CA ASP A 177 14.35 -14.73 9.59
C ASP A 177 13.23 -15.15 8.65
N GLN A 178 12.11 -15.63 9.19
CA GLN A 178 10.93 -15.98 8.40
C GLN A 178 10.34 -14.74 7.71
N GLN A 179 10.22 -13.60 8.41
CA GLN A 179 9.76 -12.35 7.82
C GLN A 179 10.73 -11.83 6.77
N ARG A 180 12.03 -11.88 7.03
CA ARG A 180 13.08 -11.51 6.07
C ARG A 180 12.92 -12.32 4.78
N GLN A 181 12.82 -13.64 4.89
CA GLN A 181 12.61 -14.52 3.73
C GLN A 181 11.29 -14.22 3.00
N LEU A 182 10.20 -13.97 3.73
CA LEU A 182 8.88 -13.70 3.14
C LEU A 182 8.86 -12.36 2.38
N PHE A 183 9.42 -11.30 2.96
CA PHE A 183 9.31 -9.94 2.43
C PHE A 183 10.45 -9.54 1.49
N LEU A 184 11.35 -10.48 1.17
CA LEU A 184 12.25 -10.41 0.02
C LEU A 184 11.64 -11.02 -1.24
N GLN A 185 10.57 -11.82 -1.13
CA GLN A 185 9.98 -12.50 -2.28
C GLN A 185 9.25 -11.52 -3.21
N ALA A 186 9.35 -11.81 -4.51
CA ALA A 186 8.53 -11.18 -5.53
C ALA A 186 7.03 -11.51 -5.35
N ASN A 187 6.20 -10.65 -5.90
CA ASN A 187 4.78 -10.91 -6.17
C ASN A 187 4.43 -10.37 -7.57
N ALA A 188 3.21 -10.59 -8.06
CA ALA A 188 2.82 -10.34 -9.45
C ALA A 188 3.04 -8.89 -9.90
N LEU A 189 2.84 -7.93 -8.99
CA LEU A 189 2.92 -6.49 -9.28
C LEU A 189 4.12 -5.79 -8.61
N VAL A 190 4.88 -6.51 -7.78
CA VAL A 190 6.14 -6.09 -7.19
C VAL A 190 7.17 -7.20 -7.45
N PRO A 191 7.67 -7.30 -8.69
CA PRO A 191 8.68 -8.28 -9.05
C PRO A 191 9.98 -8.02 -8.30
N ALA A 192 10.80 -9.06 -8.17
CA ALA A 192 12.19 -8.94 -7.74
C ALA A 192 13.10 -9.02 -8.97
N ASN A 193 14.19 -8.25 -8.96
CA ASN A 193 15.18 -8.08 -10.01
C ASN A 193 14.54 -7.63 -11.34
N SER A 194 13.69 -6.61 -11.29
CA SER A 194 12.99 -6.13 -12.49
C SER A 194 13.93 -5.31 -13.37
N PRO A 195 14.01 -5.57 -14.69
CA PRO A 195 14.85 -4.76 -15.58
C PRO A 195 14.49 -3.27 -15.57
N GLU A 196 13.20 -2.94 -15.45
CA GLU A 196 12.69 -1.56 -15.36
C GLU A 196 13.19 -0.86 -14.11
N VAL A 197 13.05 -1.51 -12.94
CA VAL A 197 13.53 -0.97 -11.66
C VAL A 197 15.05 -0.85 -11.66
N SER A 198 15.75 -1.86 -12.17
CA SER A 198 17.21 -1.85 -12.29
C SER A 198 17.72 -0.72 -13.17
N ARG A 199 17.05 -0.45 -14.30
CA ARG A 199 17.38 0.70 -15.18
C ARG A 199 17.15 2.02 -14.46
N LEU A 200 15.99 2.20 -13.83
CA LEU A 200 15.70 3.43 -13.09
C LEU A 200 16.74 3.71 -12.01
N LEU A 201 17.14 2.68 -11.25
CA LEU A 201 18.21 2.79 -10.25
C LEU A 201 19.56 3.13 -10.89
N ALA A 202 19.90 2.54 -12.04
CA ALA A 202 21.15 2.83 -12.74
C ALA A 202 21.18 4.27 -13.28
N ASP A 203 20.09 4.74 -13.87
CA ASP A 203 19.97 6.10 -14.41
C ASP A 203 20.06 7.13 -13.28
N ALA A 204 19.38 6.90 -12.15
CA ALA A 204 19.50 7.74 -10.96
C ALA A 204 20.92 7.76 -10.38
N ASN A 205 21.67 6.66 -10.45
CA ASN A 205 23.10 6.63 -10.08
C ASN A 205 23.96 7.46 -11.03
N ALA A 206 23.75 7.32 -12.34
CA ALA A 206 24.51 8.04 -13.35
C ALA A 206 24.29 9.56 -13.25
N ASN A 207 23.03 9.98 -13.06
CA ASN A 207 22.67 11.39 -12.93
C ASN A 207 23.28 12.03 -11.67
N ALA A 208 23.27 11.33 -10.53
CA ALA A 208 23.87 11.82 -9.29
C ALA A 208 25.40 12.01 -9.40
N ASN A 209 26.08 11.09 -10.11
CA ASN A 209 27.51 11.23 -10.37
C ASN A 209 27.81 12.41 -11.31
N ALA A 210 27.00 12.57 -12.37
CA ALA A 210 27.17 13.68 -13.31
C ALA A 210 26.95 15.06 -12.65
N SER A 211 26.01 15.18 -11.70
CA SER A 211 25.84 16.42 -10.93
C SER A 211 27.01 16.68 -9.99
N ALA A 212 27.54 15.64 -9.32
CA ALA A 212 28.69 15.78 -8.44
C ALA A 212 29.96 16.20 -9.20
N ASP A 213 30.17 15.67 -10.41
CA ASP A 213 31.29 16.07 -11.28
C ASP A 213 31.13 17.51 -11.80
N ALA A 214 29.90 17.94 -12.11
CA ALA A 214 29.63 19.32 -12.55
C ALA A 214 29.83 20.37 -11.44
N ASP A 215 29.48 20.03 -10.20
CA ASP A 215 29.70 20.91 -9.03
C ASP A 215 31.19 20.97 -8.64
N ALA A 216 31.94 19.86 -8.80
CA ALA A 216 33.39 19.83 -8.58
C ALA A 216 34.17 20.70 -9.57
N ASP A 217 33.63 20.94 -10.77
CA ASP A 217 34.19 21.86 -11.77
C ASP A 217 33.73 23.34 -11.57
N ALA A 218 32.75 23.60 -10.69
CA ALA A 218 32.21 24.93 -10.41
C ALA A 218 32.78 25.59 -9.12
N ASP A 219 33.36 24.80 -8.21
CA ASP A 219 33.93 25.31 -6.96
C ASP A 219 35.39 25.77 -7.10
N ALA A 220 35.56 26.88 -7.83
CA ALA A 220 36.75 27.74 -7.68
C ALA A 220 36.48 29.01 -6.85
N ASP A 221 35.22 29.44 -6.64
CA ASP A 221 34.91 30.65 -5.87
C ASP A 221 33.43 30.70 -5.41
N ALA A 222 33.09 30.18 -4.22
CA ALA A 222 31.89 30.64 -3.49
C ALA A 222 31.89 30.23 -2.00
N ASP A 223 31.69 31.24 -1.16
CA ASP A 223 31.43 31.19 0.28
C ASP A 223 30.07 30.52 0.58
N ALA A 224 30.07 29.55 1.49
CA ALA A 224 28.95 28.66 1.75
C ALA A 224 27.85 29.34 2.59
N SER A 225 26.68 29.60 1.98
CA SER A 225 25.47 29.95 2.75
C SER A 225 24.85 28.68 3.34
N ALA A 226 25.12 28.45 4.62
CA ALA A 226 24.54 27.40 5.42
C ALA A 226 23.11 27.74 5.84
N ASP A 227 22.09 27.26 5.10
CA ASP A 227 20.69 27.28 5.61
C ASP A 227 19.79 26.14 5.09
N ALA A 228 20.34 25.08 4.48
CA ALA A 228 19.57 23.89 4.10
C ALA A 228 19.97 22.59 4.85
N ASN A 229 21.05 22.60 5.64
CA ASN A 229 21.78 21.36 5.97
C ASN A 229 21.69 20.92 7.45
N ALA A 230 20.75 21.44 8.24
CA ALA A 230 20.65 21.04 9.65
C ALA A 230 19.99 19.66 9.87
N ASN A 231 19.22 19.13 8.90
CA ASN A 231 18.41 17.92 9.12
C ASN A 231 18.55 16.81 8.07
N ALA A 232 19.34 17.01 7.00
CA ALA A 232 19.92 15.89 6.25
C ALA A 232 20.86 15.04 7.15
N ASN A 233 21.34 15.65 8.24
CA ASN A 233 22.31 15.07 9.16
C ASN A 233 21.75 13.90 10.00
N ALA A 234 20.46 13.85 10.31
CA ALA A 234 19.90 12.75 11.13
C ALA A 234 19.85 11.41 10.38
N ASN A 235 19.70 11.42 9.05
CA ASN A 235 19.80 10.23 8.20
C ASN A 235 21.24 9.98 7.68
N ALA A 236 22.09 11.01 7.67
CA ALA A 236 23.52 10.84 7.40
C ALA A 236 24.22 9.99 8.48
N GLU A 237 23.73 10.00 9.72
CA GLU A 237 24.30 9.27 10.86
C GLU A 237 23.92 7.77 10.93
N ASN A 238 22.92 7.29 10.17
CA ASN A 238 22.58 5.86 10.11
C ASN A 238 22.84 5.26 8.71
N PRO A 239 23.98 4.55 8.49
CA PRO A 239 24.28 3.86 7.24
C PRO A 239 23.17 2.93 6.75
N GLY A 240 22.45 2.24 7.65
CA GLY A 240 21.36 1.33 7.31
C GLY A 240 20.14 2.04 6.70
N ALA A 241 19.94 3.33 6.98
CA ALA A 241 18.81 4.12 6.48
C ALA A 241 19.11 4.87 5.17
N GLN A 242 20.38 5.01 4.79
CA GLN A 242 20.79 5.80 3.62
C GLN A 242 20.19 5.27 2.31
N LEU A 243 20.23 3.94 2.11
CA LEU A 243 19.74 3.33 0.88
C LEU A 243 18.19 3.42 0.76
N PRO A 244 17.40 3.04 1.78
CA PRO A 244 15.96 3.30 1.77
C PRO A 244 15.60 4.77 1.61
N ARG A 245 16.35 5.69 2.24
CA ARG A 245 16.11 7.12 2.12
C ARG A 245 16.25 7.57 0.66
N ARG A 246 17.29 7.11 -0.02
CA ARG A 246 17.49 7.40 -1.44
C ARG A 246 16.33 6.89 -2.30
N TYR A 247 15.82 5.68 -2.03
CA TYR A 247 14.66 5.15 -2.77
C TYR A 247 13.37 5.91 -2.48
N PHE A 248 13.18 6.35 -1.24
CA PHE A 248 12.07 7.21 -0.86
C PHE A 248 12.08 8.53 -1.66
N ASP A 249 13.24 9.19 -1.75
CA ASP A 249 13.38 10.43 -2.49
C ASP A 249 13.22 10.22 -4.00
N LEU A 250 13.85 9.18 -4.56
CA LEU A 250 13.73 8.85 -5.99
C LEU A 250 12.27 8.62 -6.41
N VAL A 251 11.48 7.88 -5.60
CA VAL A 251 10.06 7.67 -5.91
C VAL A 251 9.29 9.00 -5.95
N ARG A 252 9.62 9.96 -5.09
CA ARG A 252 8.99 11.30 -5.08
C ARG A 252 9.46 12.18 -6.23
N GLU A 253 10.68 11.98 -6.71
CA GLU A 253 11.19 12.66 -7.91
C GLU A 253 10.46 12.17 -9.16
N GLU A 254 10.34 10.85 -9.30
CA GLU A 254 9.80 10.16 -10.49
C GLU A 254 8.28 10.17 -10.59
N LEU A 255 7.56 10.14 -9.47
CA LEU A 255 6.10 10.07 -9.46
C LEU A 255 5.45 11.34 -8.93
N ARG A 256 4.26 11.64 -9.45
CA ARG A 256 3.32 12.59 -8.87
C ARG A 256 2.01 11.90 -8.50
N TYR A 257 1.49 12.20 -7.31
CA TYR A 257 0.20 11.68 -6.88
C TYR A 257 -0.90 12.37 -7.67
N ALA A 258 -1.33 11.74 -8.75
CA ALA A 258 -2.21 12.38 -9.71
C ALA A 258 -3.02 11.37 -10.52
N LYS A 259 -4.20 11.81 -10.95
CA LYS A 259 -4.99 11.16 -12.00
C LYS A 259 -5.09 12.09 -13.20
N PRO A 260 -4.26 11.88 -14.23
CA PRO A 260 -4.37 12.62 -15.47
C PRO A 260 -5.76 12.45 -16.09
N ALA A 261 -6.27 13.50 -16.75
CA ALA A 261 -7.54 13.44 -17.45
C ALA A 261 -7.51 12.35 -18.53
N GLY A 262 -8.49 11.42 -18.48
CA GLY A 262 -8.54 10.27 -19.39
C GLY A 262 -7.48 9.19 -19.16
N GLY A 263 -6.60 9.35 -18.16
CA GLY A 263 -5.57 8.39 -17.78
C GLY A 263 -6.00 7.42 -16.67
N SER A 264 -5.19 6.41 -16.42
CA SER A 264 -5.35 5.52 -15.26
C SER A 264 -5.00 6.25 -13.96
N TRP A 265 -5.74 5.99 -12.89
CA TRP A 265 -5.42 6.53 -11.54
C TRP A 265 -4.13 5.91 -10.97
N GLY A 266 -3.83 4.68 -11.36
CA GLY A 266 -2.74 3.87 -10.84
C GLY A 266 -2.96 2.40 -11.16
N ARG A 267 -1.92 1.57 -11.12
CA ARG A 267 -2.01 0.12 -11.37
C ARG A 267 -1.53 -0.73 -10.20
N GLY A 268 -0.84 -0.11 -9.24
CA GLY A 268 -0.14 -0.80 -8.17
C GLY A 268 0.97 -1.73 -8.67
N ASP A 269 1.50 -1.49 -9.88
CA ASP A 269 2.57 -2.26 -10.54
C ASP A 269 3.86 -1.44 -10.55
N ALA A 270 4.90 -1.97 -9.91
CA ALA A 270 6.21 -1.32 -9.81
C ALA A 270 6.84 -1.06 -11.20
N ARG A 271 6.64 -1.94 -12.19
CA ARG A 271 7.19 -1.74 -13.55
C ARG A 271 6.51 -0.58 -14.25
N TRP A 272 5.19 -0.50 -14.11
CA TRP A 272 4.43 0.62 -14.67
C TRP A 272 4.84 1.94 -14.01
N ALA A 273 4.99 1.93 -12.69
CA ALA A 273 5.43 3.08 -11.92
C ALA A 273 6.82 3.61 -12.34
N CYS A 274 7.71 2.76 -12.86
CA CYS A 274 9.03 3.20 -13.36
C CYS A 274 8.96 4.19 -14.53
N THR A 275 7.83 4.27 -15.26
CA THR A 275 7.73 5.06 -16.50
C THR A 275 6.47 5.91 -16.60
N SER A 276 5.55 5.78 -15.65
CA SER A 276 4.25 6.48 -15.71
C SER A 276 4.35 7.97 -15.43
N GLY A 277 5.31 8.40 -14.61
CA GLY A 277 5.42 9.77 -14.08
C GLY A 277 4.30 10.15 -13.09
N HIS A 278 3.37 9.24 -12.81
CA HIS A 278 2.22 9.46 -11.92
C HIS A 278 1.67 8.16 -11.36
N GLY A 279 0.88 8.24 -10.31
CA GLY A 279 0.13 7.10 -9.78
C GLY A 279 -0.57 7.42 -8.48
N ASN A 280 -1.03 6.37 -7.79
CA ASN A 280 -1.62 6.48 -6.47
C ASN A 280 -0.70 5.89 -5.39
N CYS A 281 -1.17 5.86 -4.14
CA CYS A 281 -0.38 5.33 -3.02
C CYS A 281 0.13 3.91 -3.28
N THR A 282 -0.63 3.07 -3.98
CA THR A 282 -0.22 1.71 -4.30
C THR A 282 0.96 1.70 -5.27
N ASP A 283 1.00 2.56 -6.28
CA ASP A 283 2.13 2.63 -7.23
C ASP A 283 3.41 3.12 -6.54
N PHE A 284 3.30 4.18 -5.73
CA PHE A 284 4.40 4.75 -4.96
C PHE A 284 5.06 3.69 -4.08
N HIS A 285 4.26 3.01 -3.26
CA HIS A 285 4.79 2.00 -2.35
C HIS A 285 5.21 0.72 -3.08
N SER A 286 4.58 0.36 -4.20
CA SER A 286 5.01 -0.80 -5.00
C SER A 286 6.39 -0.58 -5.61
N LEU A 287 6.66 0.61 -6.16
CA LEU A 287 7.98 0.94 -6.71
C LEU A 287 9.06 0.94 -5.61
N PHE A 288 8.79 1.60 -4.49
CA PHE A 288 9.71 1.61 -3.35
C PHE A 288 10.02 0.20 -2.82
N ILE A 289 8.99 -0.63 -2.63
CA ILE A 289 9.17 -2.00 -2.16
C ILE A 289 10.01 -2.82 -3.17
N ALA A 290 9.79 -2.64 -4.47
CA ALA A 290 10.61 -3.30 -5.50
C ALA A 290 12.08 -2.88 -5.40
N MET A 291 12.38 -1.58 -5.31
CA MET A 291 13.76 -1.07 -5.15
C MET A 291 14.44 -1.64 -3.90
N CYS A 292 13.74 -1.68 -2.76
CA CYS A 292 14.22 -2.30 -1.54
C CYS A 292 14.55 -3.78 -1.74
N ARG A 293 13.62 -4.56 -2.30
CA ARG A 293 13.80 -6.01 -2.50
C ARG A 293 14.93 -6.34 -3.49
N ASP A 294 15.06 -5.57 -4.57
CA ASP A 294 16.15 -5.70 -5.55
C ASP A 294 17.53 -5.43 -4.91
N SER A 295 17.54 -4.72 -3.79
CA SER A 295 18.74 -4.44 -2.98
C SER A 295 18.94 -5.38 -1.80
N GLY A 296 18.14 -6.44 -1.69
CA GLY A 296 18.21 -7.38 -0.57
C GLY A 296 17.64 -6.84 0.75
N LEU A 297 16.87 -5.76 0.71
CA LEU A 297 16.19 -5.19 1.88
C LEU A 297 14.74 -5.71 1.96
N PRO A 298 14.36 -6.43 3.02
CA PRO A 298 12.97 -6.79 3.26
C PRO A 298 12.08 -5.55 3.28
N ALA A 299 11.01 -5.59 2.49
CA ALA A 299 10.01 -4.54 2.49
C ALA A 299 8.60 -5.12 2.31
N ARG A 300 7.63 -4.57 3.03
CA ARG A 300 6.24 -5.03 3.03
C ARG A 300 5.27 -3.89 2.75
N PHE A 301 4.21 -4.26 2.05
CA PHE A 301 3.03 -3.44 1.80
C PHE A 301 2.07 -3.60 2.99
N GLU A 302 1.55 -2.50 3.52
CA GLU A 302 0.47 -2.51 4.51
C GLU A 302 -0.59 -1.49 4.09
N MET A 303 -1.85 -1.78 4.42
CA MET A 303 -2.98 -0.97 3.99
C MET A 303 -4.08 -0.93 5.04
N GLY A 304 -4.82 0.17 5.01
CA GLY A 304 -6.09 0.33 5.70
C GLY A 304 -6.68 1.67 5.31
N PHE A 305 -6.93 2.54 6.29
CA PHE A 305 -7.58 3.82 6.07
C PHE A 305 -6.85 4.95 6.79
N GLY A 306 -6.63 6.06 6.08
CA GLY A 306 -6.16 7.31 6.69
C GLY A 306 -7.33 8.10 7.29
N LEU A 307 -7.11 8.73 8.44
CA LEU A 307 -8.06 9.61 9.09
C LEU A 307 -7.61 11.07 8.95
N PRO A 308 -8.54 12.03 8.89
CA PRO A 308 -8.18 13.44 8.99
C PRO A 308 -7.53 13.71 10.36
N PRO A 309 -6.52 14.61 10.43
CA PRO A 309 -5.87 14.95 11.70
C PRO A 309 -6.81 15.68 12.66
N GLN A 310 -7.84 16.35 12.14
CA GLN A 310 -8.88 16.96 12.95
C GLN A 310 -9.62 15.90 13.77
N ARG A 311 -9.73 16.14 15.07
CA ARG A 311 -10.49 15.30 15.99
C ARG A 311 -12.00 15.52 15.82
N GLY A 312 -12.79 14.50 16.10
CA GLY A 312 -14.25 14.53 16.03
C GLY A 312 -14.81 13.30 15.32
N GLU A 313 -15.80 13.52 14.47
CA GLU A 313 -16.47 12.47 13.70
C GLU A 313 -16.53 12.88 12.23
N SER A 314 -16.18 11.96 11.34
CA SER A 314 -16.26 12.20 9.91
C SER A 314 -16.32 10.92 9.09
N SER A 315 -16.70 11.07 7.82
CA SER A 315 -16.52 10.02 6.83
C SER A 315 -15.04 9.88 6.46
N VAL A 316 -14.67 8.69 6.01
CA VAL A 316 -13.31 8.35 5.61
C VAL A 316 -13.31 8.11 4.10
N GLY A 317 -12.49 8.90 3.40
CA GLY A 317 -12.55 9.03 1.95
C GLY A 317 -12.36 7.71 1.21
N GLY A 318 -11.37 6.90 1.57
CA GLY A 318 -11.09 5.62 0.92
C GLY A 318 -9.87 4.93 1.52
N TYR A 319 -9.43 3.84 0.89
CA TYR A 319 -8.25 3.14 1.36
C TYR A 319 -6.99 3.99 1.23
N HIS A 320 -6.01 3.68 2.07
CA HIS A 320 -4.66 4.23 1.99
C HIS A 320 -3.65 3.14 2.35
N CYS A 321 -2.49 3.15 1.68
CA CYS A 321 -1.43 2.19 1.95
C CYS A 321 -0.12 2.90 2.26
N TRP A 322 0.78 2.16 2.90
CA TRP A 322 2.13 2.60 3.24
C TRP A 322 3.08 1.40 3.15
N ALA A 323 4.38 1.67 3.24
CA ALA A 323 5.40 0.64 3.23
C ALA A 323 6.08 0.51 4.59
N TRP A 324 6.59 -0.68 4.87
CA TRP A 324 7.60 -0.90 5.89
C TRP A 324 8.83 -1.52 5.24
N PHE A 325 10.01 -1.19 5.74
CA PHE A 325 11.30 -1.64 5.23
C PHE A 325 12.29 -1.91 6.36
N ASP A 326 13.37 -2.60 6.04
CA ASP A 326 14.44 -2.95 6.97
C ASP A 326 15.42 -1.77 7.16
N VAL A 327 15.60 -1.36 8.43
CA VAL A 327 16.75 -0.56 8.88
C VAL A 327 17.37 -1.30 10.07
N ASP A 328 18.60 -1.77 9.90
CA ASP A 328 19.39 -2.48 10.93
C ASP A 328 18.65 -3.67 11.59
N GLY A 329 17.87 -4.42 10.80
CA GLY A 329 17.10 -5.59 11.25
C GLY A 329 15.77 -5.24 11.92
N ARG A 330 15.25 -4.02 11.74
CA ARG A 330 14.00 -3.56 12.34
C ARG A 330 13.05 -3.00 11.29
N TRP A 331 11.74 -3.15 11.55
CA TRP A 331 10.70 -2.57 10.70
C TRP A 331 10.60 -1.06 10.88
N THR A 332 10.93 -0.33 9.82
CA THR A 332 10.80 1.12 9.73
C THR A 332 9.75 1.47 8.68
N PRO A 333 8.76 2.35 8.98
CA PRO A 333 7.70 2.65 8.01
C PRO A 333 8.04 3.85 7.12
N CYS A 334 7.35 3.99 6.00
CA CYS A 334 7.25 5.25 5.27
C CYS A 334 5.90 5.37 4.54
N ASP A 335 5.48 6.62 4.31
CA ASP A 335 4.27 6.97 3.56
C ASP A 335 4.62 7.98 2.45
N ILE A 336 5.10 7.46 1.33
CA ILE A 336 5.71 8.25 0.25
C ILE A 336 4.64 9.07 -0.46
N SER A 337 3.41 8.54 -0.57
CA SER A 337 2.31 9.28 -1.19
C SER A 337 1.86 10.47 -0.35
N GLU A 338 1.88 10.39 0.98
CA GLU A 338 1.60 11.56 1.82
C GLU A 338 2.76 12.56 1.78
N ALA A 339 4.00 12.10 1.66
CA ALA A 339 5.17 12.96 1.44
C ALA A 339 5.14 13.73 0.11
N ASP A 340 4.52 13.17 -0.93
CA ASP A 340 4.29 13.85 -2.21
C ASP A 340 3.14 14.86 -2.12
N LYS A 341 2.00 14.48 -1.53
CA LYS A 341 0.86 15.39 -1.32
C LYS A 341 1.19 16.56 -0.39
N HIS A 342 2.10 16.34 0.57
CA HIS A 342 2.51 17.31 1.58
C HIS A 342 4.04 17.38 1.67
N PRO A 343 4.73 18.02 0.69
CA PRO A 343 6.18 18.05 0.62
C PRO A 343 6.87 18.59 1.89
N GLN A 344 6.23 19.53 2.58
CA GLN A 344 6.70 20.08 3.86
C GLN A 344 6.73 19.05 5.01
N ALA A 345 5.99 17.94 4.87
CA ALA A 345 5.92 16.85 5.84
C ALA A 345 6.67 15.59 5.36
N ALA A 346 7.48 15.69 4.29
CA ALA A 346 8.17 14.54 3.72
C ALA A 346 9.10 13.84 4.73
N GLU A 347 9.86 14.61 5.50
CA GLU A 347 10.73 14.07 6.56
C GLU A 347 9.93 13.32 7.64
N ALA A 348 8.73 13.78 7.97
CA ALA A 348 7.86 13.13 8.93
C ALA A 348 7.18 11.87 8.36
N ASN A 349 7.27 11.62 7.06
CA ASN A 349 6.73 10.42 6.40
C ASN A 349 7.81 9.39 6.06
N PHE A 350 9.06 9.62 6.48
CA PHE A 350 10.13 8.63 6.45
C PHE A 350 10.49 8.21 7.87
N GLY A 351 10.29 6.93 8.19
CA GLY A 351 10.54 6.36 9.51
C GLY A 351 9.42 6.57 10.54
N ARG A 352 8.30 7.19 10.16
CA ARG A 352 7.17 7.47 11.05
C ARG A 352 5.83 7.17 10.39
N LEU A 353 4.83 6.89 11.22
CA LEU A 353 3.42 6.87 10.83
C LEU A 353 2.61 7.58 11.90
N SER A 354 1.73 8.48 11.50
CA SER A 354 0.78 9.14 12.39
C SER A 354 -0.18 8.14 13.05
N ALA A 355 -0.74 8.55 14.19
CA ALA A 355 -1.87 7.85 14.83
C ALA A 355 -3.20 8.05 14.07
N ASP A 356 -3.21 8.86 13.00
CA ASP A 356 -4.39 9.19 12.20
C ASP A 356 -4.63 8.15 11.10
N ARG A 357 -4.64 6.86 11.47
CA ARG A 357 -4.90 5.76 10.54
C ARG A 357 -5.33 4.50 11.27
N VAL A 358 -5.94 3.58 10.55
CA VAL A 358 -6.23 2.20 11.00
C VAL A 358 -5.70 1.20 9.96
N ALA A 359 -4.98 0.17 10.42
CA ALA A 359 -4.37 -0.88 9.58
C ALA A 359 -5.28 -2.11 9.46
N PHE A 360 -5.37 -2.67 8.25
CA PHE A 360 -6.25 -3.79 7.91
C PHE A 360 -5.52 -5.00 7.33
N THR A 361 -4.68 -4.85 6.31
CA THR A 361 -3.99 -6.01 5.73
C THR A 361 -2.57 -5.70 5.32
N VAL A 362 -1.76 -6.76 5.32
CA VAL A 362 -0.37 -6.77 4.91
C VAL A 362 -0.20 -7.68 3.70
N GLY A 363 0.72 -7.29 2.81
CA GLY A 363 1.20 -8.13 1.73
C GLY A 363 0.35 -8.05 0.47
N ARG A 364 0.73 -8.88 -0.52
CA ARG A 364 0.12 -8.91 -1.86
C ARG A 364 0.01 -10.35 -2.36
N ASP A 365 -0.86 -10.61 -3.34
CA ASP A 365 -1.17 -11.95 -3.84
C ASP A 365 -1.66 -12.88 -2.73
N LEU A 366 -2.72 -12.45 -2.04
CA LEU A 366 -3.35 -13.12 -0.92
C LEU A 366 -4.09 -14.39 -1.35
N ILE A 367 -3.95 -15.44 -0.55
CA ILE A 367 -4.73 -16.67 -0.64
C ILE A 367 -5.67 -16.73 0.55
N LEU A 368 -6.95 -16.47 0.30
CA LEU A 368 -7.97 -16.35 1.34
C LEU A 368 -8.30 -17.71 1.94
N ASN A 369 -9.07 -17.70 3.02
CA ASN A 369 -9.55 -18.91 3.68
C ASN A 369 -11.05 -18.79 3.99
N PRO A 370 -11.92 -19.64 3.42
CA PRO A 370 -11.63 -20.65 2.40
C PRO A 370 -11.00 -20.03 1.16
N ALA A 371 -10.26 -20.83 0.37
CA ALA A 371 -9.64 -20.34 -0.85
C ALA A 371 -10.69 -19.83 -1.84
N GLN A 372 -10.40 -18.69 -2.44
CA GLN A 372 -11.19 -18.11 -3.52
C GLN A 372 -10.97 -18.85 -4.84
N ASP A 373 -11.96 -18.80 -5.74
CA ASP A 373 -11.95 -19.53 -7.00
C ASP A 373 -11.24 -18.75 -8.12
N ALA A 374 -11.35 -17.41 -8.13
CA ALA A 374 -10.83 -16.55 -9.20
C ALA A 374 -9.32 -16.21 -9.06
N GLY A 375 -8.59 -16.95 -8.22
CA GLY A 375 -7.15 -16.84 -8.05
C GLY A 375 -6.71 -15.78 -7.02
N PRO A 376 -5.38 -15.58 -6.83
CA PRO A 376 -4.83 -14.74 -5.77
C PRO A 376 -5.38 -13.30 -5.78
N VAL A 377 -5.72 -12.80 -4.60
CA VAL A 377 -6.24 -11.43 -4.44
C VAL A 377 -5.07 -10.48 -4.21
N ASN A 378 -4.88 -9.51 -5.11
CA ASN A 378 -3.70 -8.63 -5.07
C ASN A 378 -3.49 -7.94 -3.71
N PHE A 379 -4.55 -7.46 -3.06
CA PHE A 379 -4.59 -6.98 -1.68
C PHE A 379 -6.06 -6.97 -1.22
N LEU A 380 -6.33 -6.84 0.09
CA LEU A 380 -7.71 -6.87 0.59
C LEU A 380 -7.95 -5.75 1.61
N VAL A 381 -8.76 -4.76 1.24
CA VAL A 381 -9.25 -3.70 2.15
C VAL A 381 -10.76 -3.48 1.99
N TYR A 382 -11.28 -3.75 0.81
CA TYR A 382 -12.71 -3.88 0.52
C TYR A 382 -13.16 -5.34 0.55
N PRO A 383 -14.47 -5.63 0.68
CA PRO A 383 -14.95 -7.00 0.60
C PRO A 383 -14.58 -7.61 -0.75
N TYR A 384 -14.07 -8.83 -0.71
CA TYR A 384 -13.92 -9.65 -1.90
C TYR A 384 -15.13 -10.57 -2.01
N VAL A 385 -15.77 -10.59 -3.19
CA VAL A 385 -17.03 -11.28 -3.41
C VAL A 385 -16.91 -12.20 -4.61
N GLU A 386 -17.38 -13.43 -4.46
CA GLU A 386 -17.57 -14.36 -5.56
C GLU A 386 -19.02 -14.82 -5.67
N VAL A 387 -19.52 -14.85 -6.90
CA VAL A 387 -20.84 -15.40 -7.26
C VAL A 387 -20.63 -16.45 -8.34
N GLY A 388 -20.96 -17.71 -8.05
CA GLY A 388 -20.72 -18.82 -8.98
C GLY A 388 -19.24 -19.01 -9.35
N GLY A 389 -18.32 -18.71 -8.43
CA GLY A 389 -16.87 -18.84 -8.64
C GLY A 389 -16.25 -17.76 -9.52
N GLN A 390 -16.95 -16.64 -9.75
CA GLN A 390 -16.44 -15.47 -10.46
C GLN A 390 -16.47 -14.25 -9.55
N VAL A 391 -15.49 -13.35 -9.71
CA VAL A 391 -15.43 -12.08 -8.96
C VAL A 391 -16.66 -11.24 -9.25
N TRP A 392 -17.28 -10.73 -8.20
CA TRP A 392 -18.36 -9.75 -8.27
C TRP A 392 -17.88 -8.40 -7.72
N ASP A 393 -17.80 -7.39 -8.58
CA ASP A 393 -17.16 -6.10 -8.28
C ASP A 393 -18.14 -4.97 -7.90
N GLN A 394 -19.45 -5.22 -7.95
CA GLN A 394 -20.48 -4.24 -7.58
C GLN A 394 -20.68 -4.18 -6.06
N VAL A 395 -19.69 -3.62 -5.37
CA VAL A 395 -19.69 -3.41 -3.92
C VAL A 395 -19.63 -1.92 -3.63
N GLN A 396 -20.62 -1.42 -2.89
CA GLN A 396 -20.62 -0.07 -2.34
C GLN A 396 -20.01 -0.11 -0.94
N THR A 397 -19.24 0.92 -0.57
CA THR A 397 -18.57 0.98 0.72
C THR A 397 -18.70 2.36 1.34
N GLU A 398 -18.91 2.40 2.65
CA GLU A 398 -18.92 3.62 3.45
C GLU A 398 -18.09 3.39 4.72
N PHE A 399 -17.29 4.37 5.08
CA PHE A 399 -16.38 4.30 6.22
C PHE A 399 -16.52 5.58 7.03
N SER A 400 -16.57 5.44 8.35
CA SER A 400 -16.59 6.60 9.24
C SER A 400 -15.84 6.30 10.54
N PHE A 401 -15.46 7.35 11.23
CA PHE A 401 -14.87 7.26 12.56
C PHE A 401 -15.47 8.29 13.50
N ARG A 402 -15.38 8.04 14.80
CA ARG A 402 -15.65 9.00 15.88
C ARG A 402 -14.60 8.85 16.96
N ASP A 403 -13.83 9.92 17.23
CA ASP A 403 -12.90 9.99 18.37
C ASP A 403 -13.65 9.81 19.71
N LEU A 404 -13.00 9.14 20.68
CA LEU A 404 -13.56 8.80 21.99
C LEU A 404 -13.00 9.66 23.14
#